data_AF-W5TUT9-F1
#
_entry.id   AF-W5TUT9-F1
#
_cell.length_a   1.000
_cell.length_b   1.000
_cell.length_c   1.000
_cell.angle_alpha   90.00
_cell.angle_beta   90.00
_cell.angle_gamma   90.00
#
_symmetry.space_group_name_H-M   'P 1'
#
loop_
_entity.id
_entity.type
_entity.pdbx_description
1 polymer ?
#
loop_
_entity_poly.entity_id
_entity_poly.type
_entity_poly.pdbx_seq_one_letter_code
_entity_poly.pdbx_strand_id
1 'polypeptide(L)'
;MRSGSSLCGTAFDEELFVRATVESVGACPARADYIEICFATTEGRWKWCFPEPDPSDTGSEPTTELAFTLDHYGAQAHPIVDGRIQPAILSAAALPMVIAGTPVHIARRLVLMCR
;
A
#
# COMPACT_ATOMS: atom_id res chain seq x y z
N MET A 1 -11.26 -29.70 14.20
CA MET A 1 -10.33 -29.83 13.05
C MET A 1 -9.70 -28.46 12.82
N ARG A 2 -8.41 -28.28 13.11
CA ARG A 2 -7.70 -27.02 12.82
C ARG A 2 -7.25 -27.09 11.37
N SER A 3 -7.90 -26.35 10.48
CA SER A 3 -7.41 -26.14 9.12
C SER A 3 -6.09 -25.40 9.23
N GLY A 4 -4.99 -26.10 8.95
CA GLY A 4 -3.68 -25.50 8.81
C GLY A 4 -3.65 -24.70 7.51
N SER A 5 -3.99 -23.42 7.60
CA SER A 5 -3.74 -22.47 6.52
C SER A 5 -2.23 -22.30 6.42
N SER A 6 -1.62 -22.91 5.40
CA SER A 6 -0.25 -22.59 5.02
C SER A 6 -0.21 -21.10 4.70
N LEU A 7 0.42 -20.30 5.57
CA LEU A 7 0.62 -18.86 5.36
C LEU A 7 1.64 -18.68 4.23
N CYS A 8 1.16 -18.70 2.99
CA CYS A 8 1.95 -18.42 1.80
C CYS A 8 2.23 -16.91 1.77
N GLY A 9 3.34 -16.48 2.35
CA GLY A 9 3.75 -15.08 2.38
C GLY A 9 5.20 -14.94 2.81
N THR A 10 5.91 -13.97 2.24
CA THR A 10 7.29 -13.67 2.61
C THR A 10 7.33 -12.97 3.97
N ALA A 11 8.38 -13.19 4.75
CA ALA A 11 8.54 -12.48 6.01
C ALA A 11 8.61 -10.96 5.75
N PHE A 12 7.90 -10.18 6.55
CA PHE A 12 8.06 -8.73 6.58
C PHE A 12 9.38 -8.38 7.28
N ASP A 13 10.13 -7.45 6.71
CA ASP A 13 11.45 -7.04 7.19
C ASP A 13 11.49 -5.51 7.37
N GLU A 14 11.48 -5.05 8.61
CA GLU A 14 11.49 -3.62 8.96
C GLU A 14 12.75 -2.88 8.45
N GLU A 15 13.82 -3.58 8.07
CA GLU A 15 15.00 -2.96 7.47
C GLU A 15 14.77 -2.58 6.00
N LEU A 16 13.93 -3.32 5.29
CA LEU A 16 13.62 -3.10 3.87
C LEU A 16 12.47 -2.11 3.65
N PHE A 17 11.68 -1.87 4.69
CA PHE A 17 10.52 -0.99 4.66
C PHE A 17 10.71 0.22 5.58
N VAL A 18 9.91 1.25 5.35
CA VAL A 18 9.82 2.43 6.22
C VAL A 18 8.36 2.76 6.45
N ARG A 19 8.01 3.04 7.70
CA ARG A 19 6.65 3.44 8.06
C ARG A 19 6.32 4.78 7.40
N ALA A 20 5.11 4.86 6.88
CA ALA A 20 4.62 6.01 6.15
C ALA A 20 3.35 6.58 6.78
N THR A 21 3.20 7.89 6.67
CA THR A 21 1.99 8.61 7.05
C THR A 21 1.43 9.29 5.81
N VAL A 22 0.11 9.24 5.62
CA VAL A 22 -0.55 10.01 4.56
C VAL A 22 -0.44 11.50 4.91
N GLU A 23 0.25 12.26 4.06
CA GLU A 23 0.42 13.71 4.20
C GLU A 23 -0.70 14.44 3.47
N SER A 24 -1.09 13.97 2.27
CA SER A 24 -2.20 14.54 1.51
C SER A 24 -2.80 13.54 0.52
N VAL A 25 -4.07 13.79 0.16
CA VAL A 25 -4.83 13.08 -0.86
C VAL A 25 -5.49 14.13 -1.76
N GLY A 26 -5.37 13.99 -3.08
CA GLY A 26 -5.94 14.96 -4.02
C GLY A 26 -5.93 14.46 -5.46
N ALA A 27 -6.34 15.30 -6.42
CA ALA A 27 -6.33 14.93 -7.82
C ALA A 27 -4.90 14.66 -8.34
N CYS A 28 -4.72 13.61 -9.12
CA CYS A 28 -3.42 13.29 -9.71
C CYS A 28 -3.10 14.30 -10.83
N PRO A 29 -1.92 14.95 -10.81
CA PRO A 29 -1.56 15.96 -11.82
C PRO A 29 -1.36 15.37 -13.23
N ALA A 30 -1.04 14.06 -13.30
CA ALA A 30 -0.80 13.38 -14.57
C ALA A 30 -2.09 12.92 -15.26
N ARG A 31 -3.17 12.70 -14.51
CA ARG A 31 -4.42 12.09 -14.99
C ARG A 31 -5.62 12.57 -14.18
N ALA A 32 -6.62 13.12 -14.87
CA ALA A 32 -7.80 13.70 -14.24
C ALA A 32 -8.74 12.67 -13.59
N ASP A 33 -8.68 11.41 -14.04
CA ASP A 33 -9.46 10.27 -13.51
C ASP A 33 -8.74 9.55 -12.35
N TYR A 34 -7.64 10.12 -11.86
CA TYR A 34 -6.77 9.51 -10.85
C TYR A 34 -6.67 10.43 -9.65
N ILE A 35 -6.46 9.82 -8.48
CA ILE A 35 -6.14 10.52 -7.24
C ILE A 35 -4.67 10.22 -6.91
N GLU A 36 -3.95 11.21 -6.40
CA GLU A 36 -2.61 11.11 -5.87
C GLU A 36 -2.66 11.08 -4.33
N ILE A 37 -1.98 10.11 -3.73
CA ILE A 37 -1.64 10.12 -2.31
C ILE A 37 -0.17 10.47 -2.16
N CYS A 38 0.12 11.46 -1.32
CA CYS A 38 1.47 11.77 -0.87
C CYS A 38 1.70 11.14 0.50
N PHE A 39 2.70 10.27 0.58
CA PHE A 39 3.19 9.67 1.81
C PHE A 39 4.44 10.40 2.29
N ALA A 40 4.46 10.76 3.57
CA ALA A 40 5.66 11.20 4.26
C ALA A 40 6.30 10.02 5.00
N THR A 41 7.62 9.89 4.88
CA THR A 41 8.44 8.92 5.60
C THR A 41 9.64 9.64 6.22
N THR A 42 10.37 8.97 7.12
CA THR A 42 11.63 9.51 7.66
C THR A 42 12.74 9.64 6.62
N GLU A 43 12.60 8.98 5.47
CA GLU A 43 13.62 8.95 4.40
C GLU A 43 13.29 9.89 3.22
N GLY A 44 12.07 10.43 3.19
CA GLY A 44 11.59 11.31 2.12
C GLY A 44 10.09 11.17 1.90
N ARG A 45 9.59 11.85 0.86
CA ARG A 45 8.20 11.70 0.40
C ARG A 45 8.13 10.70 -0.74
N TRP A 46 7.04 9.95 -0.79
CA TRP A 46 6.71 9.11 -1.93
C TRP A 46 5.28 9.39 -2.36
N LYS A 47 5.07 9.45 -3.67
CA LYS A 47 3.77 9.75 -4.27
C LYS A 47 3.26 8.53 -5.02
N TRP A 48 1.96 8.31 -4.94
CA TRP A 48 1.33 7.25 -5.72
C TRP A 48 0.00 7.73 -6.31
N CYS A 49 -0.14 7.58 -7.62
CA CYS A 49 -1.40 7.83 -8.33
C CYS A 49 -2.14 6.53 -8.62
N PHE A 50 -3.46 6.54 -8.46
CA PHE A 50 -4.35 5.40 -8.72
C PHE A 50 -5.63 5.88 -9.39
N PRO A 51 -6.32 5.02 -10.17
CA PRO A 51 -7.64 5.31 -10.69
C PRO A 51 -8.59 5.64 -9.54
N GLU A 52 -9.42 6.67 -9.70
CA GLU A 52 -10.47 6.97 -8.73
C GLU A 52 -11.36 5.73 -8.51
N PRO A 53 -11.54 5.27 -7.26
CA PRO A 53 -12.28 4.05 -6.97
C PRO A 53 -13.75 4.25 -7.27
N ASP A 54 -14.44 3.21 -7.74
CA ASP A 54 -15.90 3.26 -7.82
C ASP A 54 -16.45 3.26 -6.38
N PRO A 55 -17.38 4.15 -6.01
CA PRO A 55 -17.98 4.15 -4.67
C PRO A 55 -18.67 2.82 -4.30
N SER A 56 -18.94 1.94 -5.26
CA SER A 56 -19.45 0.58 -5.03
C SER A 56 -18.38 -0.45 -4.64
N ASP A 57 -17.08 -0.13 -4.73
CA ASP A 57 -15.95 -1.01 -4.36
C ASP A 57 -15.74 -1.11 -2.83
N THR A 58 -16.79 -0.99 -2.03
CA THR A 58 -16.75 -1.20 -0.57
C THR A 58 -16.68 -2.69 -0.27
N GLY A 59 -15.49 -3.26 -0.37
CA GLY A 59 -15.32 -4.68 -0.10
C GLY A 59 -13.88 -5.06 0.07
N SER A 60 -13.31 -4.80 1.25
CA SER A 60 -12.16 -5.57 1.69
C SER A 60 -12.19 -5.77 3.19
N GLU A 61 -11.91 -7.02 3.58
CA GLU A 61 -11.75 -7.44 4.97
C GLU A 61 -10.74 -6.52 5.68
N PRO A 62 -10.93 -6.25 6.99
CA PRO A 62 -10.01 -5.41 7.75
C PRO A 62 -8.62 -6.07 7.78
N THR A 63 -7.70 -5.51 7.01
CA THR A 63 -6.27 -5.82 7.11
C THR A 63 -5.64 -4.86 8.10
N THR A 64 -4.75 -5.38 8.95
CA THR A 64 -4.12 -4.59 10.01
C THR A 64 -3.07 -3.62 9.48
N GLU A 65 -2.31 -3.98 8.45
CA GLU A 65 -1.24 -3.15 7.89
C GLU A 65 -1.01 -3.46 6.39
N LEU A 66 -0.51 -2.48 5.64
CA LEU A 66 -0.17 -2.63 4.22
C LEU A 66 1.33 -2.39 3.98
N ALA A 67 1.94 -3.24 3.16
CA ALA A 67 3.28 -3.07 2.62
C ALA A 67 3.20 -2.69 1.14
N PHE A 68 3.92 -1.63 0.75
CA PHE A 68 3.99 -1.18 -0.63
C PHE A 68 5.33 -1.55 -1.22
N THR A 69 5.33 -2.31 -2.30
CA THR A 69 6.54 -2.79 -2.96
C THR A 69 6.58 -2.29 -4.40
N LEU A 70 7.76 -2.39 -5.04
CA LEU A 70 7.90 -2.16 -6.48
C LEU A 70 8.05 -3.51 -7.18
N ASP A 71 7.08 -3.85 -8.03
CA ASP A 71 7.15 -5.02 -8.91
C ASP A 71 7.34 -4.56 -10.37
N HIS A 72 7.43 -5.51 -11.32
CA HIS A 72 7.69 -5.30 -12.73
C HIS A 72 6.72 -4.30 -13.40
N TYR A 73 5.49 -4.21 -12.89
CA TYR A 73 4.43 -3.36 -13.44
C TYR A 73 4.21 -2.06 -12.66
N GLY A 74 5.04 -1.78 -11.66
CA GLY A 74 4.92 -0.59 -10.81
C GLY A 74 4.70 -0.94 -9.34
N ALA A 75 4.26 0.07 -8.58
CA ALA A 75 4.03 -0.11 -7.15
C ALA A 75 2.78 -0.96 -6.89
N GLN A 76 2.87 -1.87 -5.92
CA GLN A 76 1.79 -2.77 -5.52
C GLN A 76 1.60 -2.73 -4.01
N ALA A 77 0.35 -2.87 -3.57
CA ALA A 77 -0.01 -2.94 -2.15
C ALA A 77 -0.23 -4.39 -1.74
N HIS A 78 0.35 -4.78 -0.61
CA HIS A 78 0.30 -6.12 -0.05
C HIS A 78 -0.19 -6.06 1.39
N PRO A 79 -1.17 -6.88 1.78
CA PRO A 79 -1.53 -7.07 3.18
C PRO A 79 -0.34 -7.61 3.99
N ILE A 80 -0.14 -7.12 5.20
CA ILE A 80 0.71 -7.75 6.20
C ILE A 80 -0.21 -8.47 7.19
N VAL A 81 -0.09 -9.80 7.26
CA VAL A 81 -0.86 -10.66 8.16
C VAL A 81 0.12 -11.54 8.91
N ASP A 82 0.07 -11.53 10.24
CA ASP A 82 0.97 -12.28 11.13
C ASP A 82 2.47 -12.07 10.78
N GLY A 83 2.86 -10.82 10.51
CA GLY A 83 4.24 -10.45 10.15
C GLY A 83 4.69 -10.94 8.76
N ARG A 84 3.75 -11.31 7.88
CA ARG A 84 4.04 -11.80 6.54
C ARG A 84 3.35 -10.97 5.48
N ILE A 85 4.10 -10.62 4.45
CA ILE A 85 3.61 -9.98 3.24
C ILE A 85 2.85 -11.03 2.42
N GLN A 86 1.56 -10.78 2.24
CA GLN A 86 0.64 -11.59 1.45
C GLN A 86 0.68 -11.18 -0.04
N PRO A 87 0.02 -11.93 -0.94
CA PRO A 87 -0.12 -11.52 -2.34
C PRO A 87 -0.69 -10.10 -2.49
N ALA A 88 -0.31 -9.43 -3.57
CA ALA A 88 -0.76 -8.08 -3.86
C ALA A 88 -2.29 -8.02 -3.98
N ILE A 89 -2.88 -6.94 -3.47
CA ILE A 89 -4.29 -6.58 -3.68
C ILE A 89 -4.41 -5.48 -4.73
N LEU A 90 -5.62 -5.34 -5.28
CA LEU A 90 -5.91 -4.30 -6.26
C LEU A 90 -5.80 -2.92 -5.62
N SER A 91 -5.37 -1.92 -6.40
CA SER A 91 -5.33 -0.52 -5.94
C SER A 91 -6.70 -0.03 -5.48
N ALA A 92 -7.78 -0.46 -6.14
CA ALA A 92 -9.17 -0.15 -5.75
C ALA A 92 -9.54 -0.70 -4.36
N ALA A 93 -8.90 -1.78 -3.91
CA ALA A 93 -9.06 -2.33 -2.57
C ALA A 93 -8.12 -1.67 -1.55
N ALA A 94 -6.87 -1.42 -1.93
CA ALA A 94 -5.86 -0.85 -1.05
C ALA A 94 -6.15 0.61 -0.70
N LEU A 95 -6.65 1.38 -1.66
CA LEU A 95 -6.88 2.81 -1.48
C LEU A 95 -7.88 3.13 -0.35
N PRO A 96 -9.11 2.57 -0.34
CA PRO A 96 -10.04 2.82 0.76
C PRO A 96 -9.44 2.51 2.12
N MET A 97 -8.59 1.47 2.23
CA MET A 97 -7.88 1.15 3.45
C MET A 97 -6.91 2.25 3.86
N VAL A 98 -6.11 2.76 2.91
CA VAL A 98 -5.16 3.86 3.16
C VAL A 98 -5.91 5.12 3.62
N ILE A 99 -7.02 5.48 2.95
CA ILE A 99 -7.85 6.64 3.31
C ILE A 99 -8.48 6.44 4.69
N ALA A 100 -8.90 5.21 5.02
CA ALA A 100 -9.43 4.85 6.34
C ALA A 100 -8.36 4.85 7.45
N GLY A 101 -7.08 5.07 7.11
CA GLY A 101 -5.99 5.18 8.07
C GLY A 101 -5.31 3.85 8.41
N THR A 102 -5.47 2.81 7.58
CA THR A 102 -4.70 1.57 7.74
C THR A 102 -3.20 1.89 7.74
N PRO A 103 -2.42 1.40 8.72
CA PRO A 103 -0.98 1.58 8.76
C PRO A 103 -0.29 1.16 7.46
N VAL A 104 0.62 2.00 6.97
CA VAL A 104 1.33 1.78 5.71
C VAL A 104 2.84 1.71 5.94
N HIS A 105 3.47 0.74 5.31
CA HIS A 105 4.91 0.58 5.18
C HIS A 105 5.29 0.62 3.71
N ILE A 106 6.28 1.42 3.35
CA ILE A 106 6.74 1.58 1.96
C ILE A 106 8.13 0.97 1.85
N ALA A 107 8.36 0.14 0.83
CA ALA A 107 9.69 -0.36 0.53
C ALA A 107 10.63 0.82 0.30
N ARG A 108 11.75 0.89 1.01
CA ARG A 108 12.66 2.05 0.97
C ARG A 108 13.13 2.41 -0.44
N ARG A 109 13.25 1.40 -1.31
CA ARG A 109 13.55 1.58 -2.74
C ARG A 109 12.57 2.52 -3.47
N LEU A 110 11.29 2.52 -3.12
CA LEU A 110 10.29 3.44 -3.69
C LEU A 110 10.53 4.89 -3.26
N VAL A 111 10.90 5.10 -2.00
CA VAL A 111 11.17 6.45 -1.45
C VAL A 111 12.43 7.05 -2.05
N LEU A 112 13.47 6.23 -2.23
CA LEU A 112 14.76 6.66 -2.79
C LEU A 112 14.70 6.99 -4.29
N MET A 113 13.75 6.43 -5.04
CA MET A 113 13.57 6.71 -6.47
C MET A 113 12.90 8.05 -6.77
N CYS A 114 12.27 8.68 -5.78
CA CYS A 114 11.58 9.97 -5.93
C CYS A 114 12.44 11.18 -5.51
N ARG A 115 13.74 10.99 -5.27
CA ARG A 115 14.72 12.07 -5.06
C ARG A 115 15.34 12.51 -6.37
#